data_AF-A0A527YU15-F1
#
_entry.id   AF-A0A527YU15-F1
#
_cell.length_a   1.000
_cell.length_b   1.000
_cell.length_c   1.000
_cell.angle_alpha   90.00
_cell.angle_beta   90.00
_cell.angle_gamma   90.00
#
_symmetry.space_group_name_H-M   'P 1'
#
loop_
_entity.id
_entity.type
_entity.pdbx_description
1 polymer ?
#
loop_
_entity_poly.entity_id
_entity_poly.type
_entity_poly.pdbx_seq_one_letter_code
_entity_poly.pdbx_strand_id
1 'polypeptide(L)' 'CGTVRATIAREGAVILRYQSTRTPGLLLYDRYVRSQSFCNMGEVRARASVPSADTNSCVVYKCKRVETDRLSRRRI' A
#
# COMPACT_ATOMS: atom_id res chain seq x y z
N CYS A 1 -6.76 11.62 3.49
CA CYS A 1 -7.15 10.33 2.88
C CYS A 1 -7.87 10.49 1.54
N GLY A 2 -8.74 11.51 1.38
CA GLY A 2 -9.53 11.69 0.15
C GLY A 2 -8.65 11.83 -1.10
N THR A 3 -7.68 12.74 -1.06
CA THR A 3 -6.74 12.97 -2.18
C THR A 3 -5.96 11.72 -2.56
N VAL A 4 -5.46 10.96 -1.57
CA VAL A 4 -4.70 9.72 -1.81
C VAL A 4 -5.58 8.72 -2.59
N ARG A 5 -6.80 8.48 -2.11
CA ARG A 5 -7.74 7.56 -2.76
C ARG A 5 -8.17 8.05 -4.14
N ALA A 6 -8.44 9.34 -4.30
CA ALA A 6 -8.81 9.95 -5.56
C ALA A 6 -7.71 9.80 -6.61
N THR A 7 -6.45 10.06 -6.23
CA THR A 7 -5.30 9.88 -7.12
C THR A 7 -5.13 8.41 -7.52
N ILE A 8 -5.20 7.45 -6.58
CA ILE A 8 -5.14 6.02 -6.91
C ILE A 8 -6.31 5.62 -7.83
N ALA A 9 -7.51 6.14 -7.59
CA ALA A 9 -8.70 5.81 -8.38
C ALA A 9 -8.58 6.32 -9.83
N ARG A 10 -8.01 7.52 -10.02
CA ARG A 10 -7.81 8.15 -11.33
C ARG A 10 -6.69 7.49 -12.12
N GLU A 11 -5.52 7.31 -11.53
CA GLU A 11 -4.33 6.79 -12.23
C GLU A 11 -4.28 5.25 -12.27
N GLY A 12 -5.07 4.58 -11.43
CA GLY A 12 -5.11 3.12 -11.33
C GLY A 12 -3.95 2.53 -10.52
N ALA A 13 -2.71 2.94 -10.78
CA ALA A 13 -1.52 2.52 -10.03
C ALA A 13 -0.53 3.67 -9.84
N VAL A 14 -0.12 3.92 -8.61
CA VAL A 14 0.74 5.07 -8.26
C VAL A 14 1.81 4.69 -7.25
N ILE A 15 2.94 5.39 -7.28
CA ILE A 15 3.96 5.31 -6.23
C ILE A 15 3.74 6.48 -5.29
N LEU A 16 3.52 6.19 -4.00
CA LEU A 16 3.43 7.22 -2.97
C LEU A 16 4.73 7.29 -2.20
N ARG A 17 5.10 8.51 -1.83
CA ARG A 17 6.23 8.81 -0.97
C ARG A 17 5.73 9.40 0.34
N TYR A 18 6.09 8.79 1.47
CA TYR A 18 5.65 9.25 2.79
C TYR A 18 6.61 8.77 3.89
N GLN A 19 6.62 9.47 5.02
CA GLN A 19 7.47 9.09 6.15
C GLN A 19 6.91 7.87 6.89
N SER A 20 7.79 6.95 7.30
CA SER A 20 7.41 5.81 8.12
C SER A 20 6.89 6.28 9.48
N THR A 21 5.73 5.76 9.90
CA THR A 21 5.19 5.98 11.24
C THR A 21 5.85 5.11 12.30
N ARG A 22 6.63 4.10 11.90
CA ARG A 22 7.31 3.16 12.80
C ARG A 22 8.79 3.47 12.99
N THR A 23 9.41 4.12 12.01
CA THR A 23 10.86 4.39 11.99
C THR A 23 11.06 5.85 11.59
N PRO A 24 11.23 6.77 12.55
CA PRO A 24 11.44 8.18 12.26
C PRO A 24 12.61 8.40 11.29
N GLY A 25 12.44 9.29 10.32
CA GLY A 25 13.45 9.61 9.30
C GLY A 25 13.52 8.63 8.12
N LEU A 26 12.80 7.50 8.17
CA LEU A 26 12.73 6.58 7.03
C LEU A 26 11.64 7.00 6.04
N LEU A 27 12.07 7.42 4.86
CA LEU A 27 11.18 7.73 3.74
C LEU A 27 10.78 6.45 3.00
N LEU A 28 9.49 6.16 2.98
CA LEU A 28 8.93 4.99 2.31
C LEU A 28 8.45 5.36 0.91
N TYR A 29 8.66 4.42 0.00
CA TYR A 29 8.17 4.44 -1.37
C TYR A 29 7.46 3.12 -1.60
N ASP A 30 6.14 3.16 -1.74
CA ASP A 30 5.32 1.97 -1.97
C ASP A 30 4.40 2.23 -3.18
N ARG A 31 4.20 1.19 -3.99
CA ARG A 31 3.24 1.21 -5.10
C ARG A 31 1.86 0.76 -4.61
N TYR A 32 0.86 1.60 -4.87
CA TYR A 32 -0.54 1.33 -4.54
C TYR A 32 -1.38 1.20 -5.79
N VAL A 33 -2.42 0.39 -5.71
CA VAL A 33 -3.26 0.01 -6.84
C VAL A 33 -4.75 0.13 -6.52
N ARG A 34 -5.53 0.47 -7.53
CA ARG A 34 -7.00 0.53 -7.46
C ARG A 34 -7.61 -0.87 -7.37
N SER A 35 -7.16 -1.79 -8.22
CA SER A 35 -7.76 -3.13 -8.38
C SER A 35 -6.71 -4.22 -8.61
N GLN A 36 -7.15 -5.48 -8.45
CA GLN A 36 -6.32 -6.68 -8.67
C GLN A 36 -5.73 -6.74 -10.08
N SER A 37 -6.39 -6.14 -11.07
CA SER A 37 -5.93 -6.08 -12.46
C SER A 37 -4.58 -5.35 -12.65
N PHE A 38 -4.15 -4.55 -11.66
CA PHE A 38 -2.86 -3.86 -11.68
C PHE A 38 -1.73 -4.64 -10.97
N CYS A 39 -2.04 -5.83 -10.45
CA CYS A 39 -1.08 -6.74 -9.85
C CYS A 39 -0.57 -7.75 -10.87
N ASN A 40 0.67 -8.17 -10.69
CA ASN A 40 1.29 -9.17 -11.57
C ASN A 40 0.73 -10.57 -11.30
N MET A 41 1.03 -11.50 -12.21
CA MET A 41 0.64 -12.90 -12.04
C MET A 41 1.21 -13.47 -10.73
N GLY A 42 0.34 -14.08 -9.91
CA GLY A 42 0.67 -14.63 -8.59
C GLY A 42 0.85 -13.59 -7.46
N GLU A 43 0.54 -12.33 -7.71
CA GLU A 43 0.31 -11.33 -6.68
C GLU A 43 -1.17 -11.21 -6.34
N VAL A 44 -1.46 -10.81 -5.11
CA VAL A 44 -2.81 -10.48 -4.64
C VAL A 44 -2.84 -9.06 -4.09
N ARG A 45 -3.98 -8.40 -4.26
CA ARG A 45 -4.26 -7.09 -3.70
C ARG A 45 -4.42 -7.20 -2.18
N ALA A 46 -3.45 -6.70 -1.44
CA ALA A 46 -3.42 -6.68 0.02
C ALA A 46 -3.73 -5.28 0.55
N ARG A 47 -4.42 -5.22 1.70
CA ARG A 47 -4.70 -3.97 2.41
C ARG A 47 -3.41 -3.40 3.00
N ALA A 48 -3.25 -2.09 2.89
CA ALA A 48 -2.18 -1.32 3.52
C ALA A 48 -2.73 0.00 4.08
N SER A 49 -1.94 0.67 4.91
CA SER A 49 -2.27 1.99 5.45
C SER A 49 -1.19 2.99 5.10
N VAL A 50 -1.61 4.18 4.68
CA VAL A 50 -0.75 5.33 4.41
C VAL A 50 -1.15 6.46 5.36
N PRO A 51 -0.21 7.08 6.08
CA PRO A 51 -0.48 8.27 6.86
C PRO A 51 -0.89 9.40 5.90
N SER A 52 -2.00 10.07 6.20
CA SER A 52 -2.51 11.18 5.39
C SER A 52 -2.99 12.30 6.30
N ALA A 53 -2.97 13.55 5.82
CA ALA A 53 -3.33 14.71 6.64
C ALA A 53 -4.73 14.57 7.29
N ASP A 54 -5.75 14.21 6.51
CA ASP A 54 -7.12 14.07 7.02
C ASP A 54 -7.32 12.81 7.90
N THR A 55 -6.44 11.82 7.78
CA THR A 55 -6.60 10.54 8.48
C THR A 55 -5.24 9.91 8.68
N ASN A 56 -4.83 9.76 9.93
CA ASN A 56 -3.54 9.17 10.31
C ASN A 56 -3.34 7.73 9.78
N SER A 57 -4.39 7.08 9.26
CA SER A 57 -4.35 5.73 8.71
C SER A 57 -5.34 5.60 7.55
N CYS A 58 -4.95 6.04 6.35
CA CYS A 58 -5.77 5.90 5.15
C CYS A 58 -5.65 4.51 4.56
N VAL A 59 -6.74 3.75 4.57
CA VAL A 59 -6.77 2.39 3.99
C VAL A 59 -6.68 2.47 2.46
N VAL A 60 -5.66 1.81 1.92
CA VAL A 60 -5.32 1.66 0.50
C VAL A 60 -4.90 0.22 0.21
N TYR A 61 -4.55 -0.08 -1.04
CA TYR A 61 -4.19 -1.43 -1.45
C TYR A 61 -2.88 -1.47 -2.22
N LYS A 62 -2.07 -2.50 -1.97
CA LYS A 62 -0.84 -2.80 -2.72
C LYS A 62 -0.81 -4.25 -3.16
N CYS A 63 -0.02 -4.55 -4.17
CA CYS A 63 0.17 -5.93 -4.61
C CYS A 63 1.19 -6.62 -3.70
N LYS A 64 0.90 -7.86 -3.32
CA LYS A 64 1.80 -8.70 -2.52
C LYS A 64 1.83 -10.11 -3.10
N ARG A 65 3.03 -10.70 -3.20
CA ARG A 65 3.21 -12.11 -3.57
C ARG A 65 2.64 -13.03 -2.49
N VAL A 66 1.88 -14.04 -2.91
CA VAL A 66 1.19 -14.97 -2.00
C VAL A 66 2.18 -15.84 -1.20
N GLU A 67 3.31 -16.21 -1.79
CA GLU A 67 4.33 -17.06 -1.13
C GLU A 67 5.02 -16.35 0.05
N THR A 68 5.25 -15.05 -0.04
CA THR A 68 5.96 -14.30 1.02
C THR A 68 5.09 -14.05 2.26
N ASP A 69 3.75 -14.01 2.14
CA ASP A 69 2.87 -13.76 3.30
C ASP A 69 2.82 -14.92 4.30
N ARG A 70 2.90 -16.17 3.81
CA ARG A 70 2.89 -17.37 4.67
C ARG A 70 4.08 -17.40 5.63
N LEU A 71 5.25 -16.91 5.19
CA LEU A 71 6.45 -16.87 6.03
C LEU A 71 6.39 -15.74 7.07
N SER A 72 5.80 -14.59 6.73
CA SER A 72 5.64 -13.48 7.68
C SER A 72 4.61 -13.74 8.79
N ARG A 73 3.60 -14.59 8.54
CA ARG A 73 2.59 -14.98 9.56
C ARG A 73 3.01 -16.12 10.49
N ARG A 74 4.08 -16.85 10.17
CA ARG A 74 4.60 -17.96 10.99
C ARG A 74 5.63 -17.52 12.05
N ARG A 75 5.99 -16.23 12.09
CA ARG A 75 6.94 -15.66 13.07
C ARG A 75 6.23 -14.84 14.17
N ILE A 76 5.00 -15.22 14.52
CA ILE A 76 4.28 -14.70 15.69
C ILE A 76 3.87 -15.90 16.53
#